data_AF-A0A6P2D3R4-F1
#
_entry.id   AF-A0A6P2D3R4-F1
#
_cell.length_a   1.000
_cell.length_b   1.000
_cell.length_c   1.000
_cell.angle_alpha   90.00
_cell.angle_beta   90.00
_cell.angle_gamma   90.00
#
_symmetry.space_group_name_H-M   'P 1'
#
loop_
_entity.id
_entity.type
_entity.pdbx_description
1 polymer ?
#
loop_
_entity_poly.entity_id
_entity_poly.type
_entity_poly.pdbx_seq_one_letter_code
_entity_poly.pdbx_strand_id
1 'polypeptide(L)'
;MNARSWAIGVILATVLASTGCVLCCTKGYEKTLNHGPDLDLPVQCRNEVHVFMMHGLTPTTDCGLNALRMKLGDAGFAKVGMGELCHGGWVKSEIDCIRRTDPDARFVLLGYDLGAATAVSLSRDLTAKGVPVEAVVLLDPMGCLAEPCGSRTLLITSGTCAASVPHSSRVVVGNASHFGLPAHPTTVAMITDLLNDIAAQNCEPPLEVTPDSSAPGTIARRAPNQQPGGEWGFLSDRGPVRAIGTRVSTRPVPSAPAASGAVVQKP
;
A
#
# COMPACT_ATOMS: atom_id res chain seq x y z
N MET A 1 -33.48 -11.71 -20.34
CA MET A 1 -32.43 -11.64 -19.30
C MET A 1 -33.02 -12.16 -18.00
N ASN A 2 -32.45 -13.21 -17.42
CA ASN A 2 -33.08 -13.91 -16.29
C ASN A 2 -32.63 -13.28 -14.97
N ALA A 3 -33.46 -13.33 -13.93
CA ALA A 3 -33.19 -12.70 -12.62
C ALA A 3 -31.82 -13.06 -12.03
N ARG A 4 -31.34 -14.29 -12.27
CA ARG A 4 -29.99 -14.74 -11.92
C ARG A 4 -28.88 -13.97 -12.64
N SER A 5 -29.02 -13.72 -13.93
CA SER A 5 -28.05 -12.95 -14.72
C SER A 5 -28.02 -11.48 -14.28
N TRP A 6 -29.15 -10.93 -13.87
CA TRP A 6 -29.24 -9.58 -13.34
C TRP A 6 -28.59 -9.48 -11.95
N ALA A 7 -28.85 -10.43 -11.06
CA ALA A 7 -28.20 -10.49 -9.75
C ALA A 7 -26.67 -10.64 -9.84
N ILE A 8 -26.18 -11.50 -10.74
CA ILE A 8 -24.74 -11.65 -11.00
C ILE A 8 -24.15 -10.34 -11.54
N GLY A 9 -24.84 -9.69 -12.49
CA GLY A 9 -24.41 -8.42 -13.04
C GLY A 9 -24.33 -7.31 -11.99
N VAL A 10 -25.31 -7.24 -11.08
CA VAL A 10 -25.29 -6.30 -9.95
C VAL A 10 -24.11 -6.59 -9.03
N ILE A 11 -23.92 -7.84 -8.58
CA ILE A 11 -22.80 -8.21 -7.70
C ILE A 11 -21.45 -7.85 -8.33
N LEU A 12 -21.25 -8.15 -9.62
CA LEU A 12 -20.01 -7.84 -10.32
C LEU A 12 -19.79 -6.32 -10.41
N ALA A 13 -20.85 -5.55 -10.68
CA ALA A 13 -20.78 -4.10 -10.75
C ALA A 13 -20.47 -3.47 -9.38
N THR A 14 -21.02 -3.99 -8.27
CA THR A 14 -20.68 -3.51 -6.93
C THR A 14 -19.23 -3.81 -6.57
N VAL A 15 -18.73 -5.01 -6.89
CA VAL A 15 -17.32 -5.39 -6.65
C VAL A 15 -16.36 -4.51 -7.42
N LEU A 16 -16.68 -4.18 -8.68
CA LEU A 16 -15.85 -3.28 -9.49
C LEU A 16 -15.94 -1.83 -9.00
N ALA A 17 -17.13 -1.36 -8.60
CA ALA A 17 -17.32 0.01 -8.10
C ALA A 17 -16.71 0.24 -6.71
N SER A 18 -16.50 -0.81 -5.90
CA SER A 18 -15.87 -0.72 -4.58
C SER A 18 -14.34 -0.72 -4.63
N THR A 19 -13.72 -0.85 -5.80
CA THR A 19 -12.26 -0.69 -5.96
C THR A 19 -11.87 0.78 -5.82
N GLY A 20 -11.91 1.27 -4.57
CA GLY A 20 -11.48 2.61 -4.21
C GLY A 20 -10.04 2.87 -4.66
N CYS A 21 -9.77 4.08 -5.14
CA CYS A 21 -8.46 4.51 -5.58
C CYS A 21 -7.40 4.32 -4.47
N VAL A 22 -6.40 3.46 -4.72
CA VAL A 22 -5.26 3.21 -3.82
C VAL A 22 -4.34 4.44 -3.67
N LEU A 23 -4.47 5.44 -4.54
CA LEU A 23 -3.57 6.61 -4.59
C LEU A 23 -3.95 7.82 -3.71
N CYS A 24 -5.11 7.85 -3.03
CA CYS A 24 -5.57 9.06 -2.31
C CYS A 24 -5.34 9.06 -0.78
N CYS A 25 -4.27 8.43 -0.28
CA CYS A 25 -4.06 8.25 1.16
C CYS A 25 -2.96 9.11 1.80
N THR A 26 -2.85 10.39 1.40
CA THR A 26 -1.89 11.36 2.00
C THR A 26 -2.09 11.56 3.52
N LYS A 27 -3.30 11.35 4.03
CA LYS A 27 -3.60 11.49 5.48
C LYS A 27 -2.82 10.53 6.38
N GLY A 28 -2.52 9.32 5.90
CA GLY A 28 -1.71 8.37 6.68
C GLY A 28 -0.27 8.87 6.84
N TYR A 29 0.29 9.38 5.73
CA TYR A 29 1.62 9.97 5.70
C TYR A 29 1.72 11.22 6.58
N GLU A 30 0.71 12.11 6.52
CA GLU A 30 0.64 13.31 7.38
C GLU A 30 0.71 12.96 8.87
N LYS A 31 -0.03 11.95 9.32
CA LYS A 31 0.01 11.51 10.72
C LYS A 31 1.37 10.93 11.11
N THR A 32 1.96 10.10 10.26
CA THR A 32 3.30 9.54 10.51
C THR A 32 4.36 10.63 10.56
N LEU A 33 4.26 11.68 9.74
CA LEU A 33 5.15 12.82 9.81
C LEU A 33 5.01 13.60 11.12
N ASN A 34 3.77 13.79 11.59
CA ASN A 34 3.49 14.59 12.80
C ASN A 34 3.86 13.85 14.09
N HIS A 35 3.64 12.52 14.16
CA HIS A 35 3.89 11.73 15.37
C HIS A 35 5.22 10.96 15.34
N GLY A 36 5.84 10.82 14.16
CA GLY A 36 7.06 10.06 13.97
C GLY A 36 8.24 10.44 14.87
N PRO A 37 8.50 11.74 15.15
CA PRO A 37 9.60 12.16 16.03
C PRO A 37 9.44 11.76 17.50
N ASP A 38 8.22 11.52 17.98
CA ASP A 38 7.93 11.24 19.40
C ASP A 38 7.95 9.73 19.72
N LEU A 39 8.20 8.89 18.72
CA LEU A 39 8.19 7.43 18.85
C LEU A 39 9.62 6.88 19.00
N ASP A 40 9.78 5.85 19.83
CA ASP A 40 11.09 5.27 20.21
C ASP A 40 11.95 4.83 19.01
N LEU A 41 11.32 4.31 17.95
CA LEU A 41 12.04 3.89 16.75
C LEU A 41 12.28 5.10 15.80
N PRO A 42 13.44 5.22 15.13
CA PRO A 42 13.60 6.22 14.09
C PRO A 42 12.60 6.08 12.93
N VAL A 43 12.15 7.22 12.40
CA VAL A 43 11.21 7.29 11.26
C VAL A 43 11.75 6.55 10.03
N GLN A 44 13.06 6.62 9.81
CA GLN A 44 13.76 5.97 8.70
C GLN A 44 13.53 4.45 8.72
N CYS A 45 13.75 3.82 9.88
CA CYS A 45 13.59 2.38 10.05
C CYS A 45 12.14 1.93 9.88
N ARG A 46 11.16 2.70 10.38
CA ARG A 46 9.74 2.40 10.15
C ARG A 46 9.35 2.56 8.67
N ASN A 47 9.94 3.53 7.98
CA ASN A 47 9.63 3.79 6.58
C ASN A 47 10.15 2.71 5.64
N GLU A 48 11.08 1.85 6.04
CA GLU A 48 11.49 0.69 5.23
C GLU A 48 10.43 -0.42 5.23
N VAL A 49 9.47 -0.40 6.16
CA VAL A 49 8.45 -1.45 6.26
C VAL A 49 7.22 -1.08 5.43
N HIS A 50 6.93 -1.93 4.44
CA HIS A 50 5.77 -1.84 3.56
C HIS A 50 4.75 -2.92 3.92
N VAL A 51 3.53 -2.51 4.22
CA VAL A 51 2.43 -3.43 4.54
C VAL A 51 1.43 -3.44 3.39
N PHE A 52 1.14 -4.61 2.83
CA PHE A 52 0.08 -4.80 1.83
C PHE A 52 -1.06 -5.61 2.44
N MET A 53 -2.19 -4.94 2.68
CA MET A 53 -3.39 -5.55 3.23
C MET A 53 -4.32 -6.03 2.11
N MET A 54 -4.63 -7.32 2.09
CA MET A 54 -5.57 -7.95 1.19
C MET A 54 -6.91 -8.09 1.90
N HIS A 55 -7.90 -7.39 1.38
CA HIS A 55 -9.27 -7.41 1.86
C HIS A 55 -10.03 -8.64 1.33
N GLY A 56 -11.02 -9.09 2.10
CA GLY A 56 -11.89 -10.23 1.78
C GLY A 56 -13.20 -9.80 1.09
N LEU A 57 -14.26 -10.61 1.22
CA LEU A 57 -15.59 -10.29 0.67
C LEU A 57 -16.53 -9.76 1.77
N THR A 58 -16.02 -8.87 2.61
CA THR A 58 -16.81 -8.26 3.68
C THR A 58 -17.38 -6.91 3.24
N PRO A 59 -18.68 -6.64 3.45
CA PRO A 59 -19.41 -5.57 2.77
C PRO A 59 -19.03 -4.14 3.17
N THR A 60 -18.08 -3.92 4.09
CA THR A 60 -17.65 -2.57 4.49
C THR A 60 -16.19 -2.53 4.92
N THR A 61 -15.35 -1.83 4.16
CA THR A 61 -13.93 -1.57 4.49
C THR A 61 -13.77 -0.47 5.56
N ASP A 62 -14.77 0.41 5.70
CA ASP A 62 -14.68 1.63 6.51
C ASP A 62 -14.49 1.39 8.02
N CYS A 63 -14.99 0.28 8.56
CA CYS A 63 -15.01 0.06 10.02
C CYS A 63 -13.92 -0.91 10.53
N GLY A 64 -13.34 -1.75 9.66
CA GLY A 64 -12.40 -2.79 10.05
C GLY A 64 -10.97 -2.51 9.58
N LEU A 65 -10.66 -2.94 8.36
CA LEU A 65 -9.30 -2.91 7.81
C LEU A 65 -8.80 -1.47 7.58
N ASN A 66 -9.68 -0.55 7.16
CA ASN A 66 -9.31 0.86 7.06
C ASN A 66 -9.02 1.47 8.43
N ALA A 67 -9.78 1.11 9.47
CA ALA A 67 -9.51 1.56 10.84
C ALA A 67 -8.17 1.01 11.37
N LEU A 68 -7.85 -0.26 11.08
CA LEU A 68 -6.53 -0.82 11.36
C LEU A 68 -5.42 0.00 10.67
N ARG A 69 -5.55 0.24 9.36
CA ARG A 69 -4.59 1.06 8.61
C ARG A 69 -4.37 2.43 9.24
N MET A 70 -5.44 3.11 9.64
CA MET A 70 -5.33 4.42 10.30
C MET A 70 -4.57 4.33 11.63
N LYS A 71 -4.84 3.30 12.44
CA LYS A 71 -4.13 3.07 13.70
C LYS A 71 -2.66 2.71 13.51
N LEU A 72 -2.31 1.98 12.46
CA LEU A 72 -0.90 1.73 12.10
C LEU A 72 -0.20 3.03 11.65
N GLY A 73 -0.93 3.91 10.96
CA GLY A 73 -0.44 5.26 10.64
C GLY A 73 -0.19 6.10 11.89
N ASP A 74 -1.07 6.00 12.90
CA ASP A 74 -0.88 6.63 14.22
C ASP A 74 0.36 6.07 14.95
N ALA A 75 0.68 4.79 14.73
CA ALA A 75 1.90 4.13 15.23
C ALA A 75 3.15 4.42 14.37
N GLY A 76 3.07 5.31 13.39
CA GLY A 76 4.21 5.74 12.59
C GLY A 76 4.55 4.87 11.38
N PHE A 77 3.66 3.98 10.95
CA PHE A 77 3.82 3.20 9.72
C PHE A 77 3.05 3.84 8.57
N ALA A 78 3.75 4.62 7.75
CA ALA A 78 3.13 5.37 6.65
C ALA A 78 2.79 4.51 5.43
N LYS A 79 3.56 3.44 5.18
CA LYS A 79 3.51 2.66 3.94
C LYS A 79 2.59 1.44 4.04
N VAL A 80 1.33 1.70 4.39
CA VAL A 80 0.29 0.67 4.53
C VAL A 80 -0.73 0.78 3.40
N GLY A 81 -0.59 -0.08 2.39
CA GLY A 81 -1.47 -0.20 1.24
C GLY A 81 -2.61 -1.20 1.47
N MET A 82 -3.73 -1.00 0.78
CA MET A 82 -4.86 -1.95 0.75
C MET A 82 -5.16 -2.37 -0.68
N GLY A 83 -5.55 -3.62 -0.87
CA GLY A 83 -6.04 -4.16 -2.13
C GLY A 83 -7.15 -5.19 -1.91
N GLU A 84 -7.97 -5.40 -2.94
CA GLU A 84 -8.99 -6.44 -2.97
C GLU A 84 -8.41 -7.77 -3.46
N LEU A 85 -9.18 -8.85 -3.38
CA LEU A 85 -8.76 -10.20 -3.80
C LEU A 85 -8.13 -10.27 -5.19
N CYS A 86 -8.64 -9.50 -6.15
CA CYS A 86 -8.14 -9.48 -7.54
C CYS A 86 -6.85 -8.67 -7.72
N HIS A 87 -6.41 -7.90 -6.72
CA HIS A 87 -5.23 -7.05 -6.81
C HIS A 87 -3.91 -7.80 -6.57
N GLY A 88 -3.91 -9.11 -6.29
CA GLY A 88 -2.67 -9.85 -6.00
C GLY A 88 -1.58 -9.70 -7.07
N GLY A 89 -1.94 -9.74 -8.36
CA GLY A 89 -1.00 -9.51 -9.46
C GLY A 89 -0.46 -8.07 -9.52
N TRP A 90 -1.30 -7.09 -9.19
CA TRP A 90 -0.89 -5.68 -9.09
C TRP A 90 0.06 -5.46 -7.91
N VAL A 91 -0.27 -5.99 -6.72
CA VAL A 91 0.60 -5.90 -5.53
C VAL A 91 1.97 -6.50 -5.82
N LYS A 92 2.03 -7.64 -6.52
CA LYS A 92 3.31 -8.25 -6.95
C LYS A 92 4.15 -7.29 -7.81
N SER A 93 3.50 -6.62 -8.78
CA SER A 93 4.17 -5.62 -9.62
C SER A 93 4.64 -4.41 -8.82
N GLU A 94 3.89 -4.00 -7.80
CA GLU A 94 4.24 -2.87 -6.94
C GLU A 94 5.46 -3.21 -6.06
N ILE A 95 5.47 -4.40 -5.46
CA ILE A 95 6.63 -4.92 -4.71
C ILE A 95 7.87 -4.96 -5.61
N ASP A 96 7.74 -5.50 -6.83
CA ASP A 96 8.83 -5.54 -7.81
C ASP A 96 9.31 -4.12 -8.18
N CYS A 97 8.42 -3.12 -8.22
CA CYS A 97 8.78 -1.73 -8.49
C CYS A 97 9.57 -1.12 -7.31
N ILE A 98 9.03 -1.25 -6.10
CA ILE A 98 9.64 -0.75 -4.86
C ILE A 98 11.06 -1.31 -4.71
N ARG A 99 11.24 -2.62 -4.88
CA ARG A 99 12.57 -3.25 -4.75
C ARG A 99 13.63 -2.73 -5.72
N ARG A 100 13.24 -2.24 -6.89
CA ARG A 100 14.20 -1.66 -7.84
C ARG A 100 14.69 -0.29 -7.39
N THR A 101 13.86 0.44 -6.65
CA THR A 101 14.18 1.79 -6.15
C THR A 101 14.69 1.80 -4.72
N ASP A 102 14.33 0.79 -3.95
CA ASP A 102 14.58 0.65 -2.51
C ASP A 102 14.87 -0.84 -2.22
N PRO A 103 16.14 -1.27 -2.32
CA PRO A 103 16.51 -2.67 -2.11
C PRO A 103 16.36 -3.13 -0.66
N ASP A 104 16.34 -2.19 0.30
CA ASP A 104 16.21 -2.43 1.74
C ASP A 104 14.74 -2.44 2.19
N ALA A 105 13.80 -2.26 1.25
CA ALA A 105 12.37 -2.35 1.53
C ALA A 105 11.99 -3.74 2.07
N ARG A 106 11.28 -3.74 3.20
CA ARG A 106 10.81 -4.92 3.93
C ARG A 106 9.32 -5.07 3.75
N PHE A 107 8.87 -6.25 3.31
CA PHE A 107 7.47 -6.47 2.95
C PHE A 107 6.75 -7.34 3.98
N VAL A 108 5.59 -6.85 4.42
CA VAL A 108 4.63 -7.59 5.24
C VAL A 108 3.33 -7.72 4.47
N LEU A 109 2.84 -8.95 4.34
CA LEU A 109 1.55 -9.22 3.72
C LEU A 109 0.53 -9.47 4.81
N LEU A 110 -0.59 -8.77 4.76
CA LEU A 110 -1.69 -9.00 5.68
C LEU A 110 -2.90 -9.43 4.87
N GLY A 111 -3.55 -10.52 5.26
CA GLY A 111 -4.80 -10.96 4.64
C GLY A 111 -5.90 -11.04 5.67
N TYR A 112 -7.01 -10.37 5.39
CA TYR A 112 -8.23 -10.45 6.19
C TYR A 112 -9.26 -11.30 5.48
N ASP A 113 -9.92 -12.19 6.22
CA ASP A 113 -11.03 -12.97 5.69
C ASP A 113 -10.58 -13.82 4.47
N LEU A 114 -11.27 -13.78 3.33
CA LEU A 114 -10.85 -14.45 2.09
C LEU A 114 -9.54 -13.87 1.52
N GLY A 115 -9.17 -12.64 1.91
CA GLY A 115 -7.90 -12.01 1.54
C GLY A 115 -6.69 -12.73 2.10
N ALA A 116 -6.88 -13.54 3.15
CA ALA A 116 -5.85 -14.42 3.69
C ALA A 116 -5.30 -15.42 2.67
N ALA A 117 -6.17 -16.03 1.86
CA ALA A 117 -5.73 -16.97 0.82
C ALA A 117 -4.86 -16.27 -0.23
N THR A 118 -5.23 -15.03 -0.61
CA THR A 118 -4.46 -14.21 -1.53
C THR A 118 -3.10 -13.80 -0.94
N ALA A 119 -3.06 -13.38 0.33
CA ALA A 119 -1.81 -13.03 1.01
C ALA A 119 -0.85 -14.24 1.10
N VAL A 120 -1.37 -15.43 1.42
CA VAL A 120 -0.58 -16.68 1.44
C VAL A 120 -0.05 -17.02 0.04
N SER A 121 -0.90 -16.99 -1.00
CA SER A 121 -0.45 -17.25 -2.38
C SER A 121 0.62 -16.25 -2.82
N LEU A 122 0.41 -14.96 -2.55
CA LEU A 122 1.35 -13.91 -2.91
C LEU A 122 2.69 -14.10 -2.19
N SER A 123 2.68 -14.46 -0.90
CA SER A 123 3.90 -14.76 -0.14
C SER A 123 4.69 -15.88 -0.80
N ARG A 124 4.03 -16.98 -1.19
CA ARG A 124 4.70 -18.12 -1.83
C ARG A 124 5.29 -17.75 -3.17
N ASP A 125 4.53 -17.01 -3.96
CA ASP A 125 4.95 -16.50 -5.26
C ASP A 125 6.18 -15.59 -5.17
N LEU A 126 6.26 -14.78 -4.12
CA LEU A 126 7.38 -13.88 -3.85
C LEU A 126 8.59 -14.66 -3.34
N THR A 127 8.40 -15.54 -2.36
CA THR A 127 9.47 -16.41 -1.82
C THR A 127 10.08 -17.29 -2.92
N ALA A 128 9.26 -17.86 -3.80
CA ALA A 128 9.73 -18.66 -4.94
C ALA A 128 10.59 -17.85 -5.94
N LYS A 129 10.43 -16.52 -5.96
CA LYS A 129 11.23 -15.59 -6.77
C LYS A 129 12.44 -15.00 -6.02
N GLY A 130 12.70 -15.44 -4.78
CA GLY A 130 13.74 -14.86 -3.94
C GLY A 130 13.42 -13.43 -3.48
N VAL A 131 12.14 -13.09 -3.38
CA VAL A 131 11.68 -11.84 -2.78
C VAL A 131 11.34 -12.10 -1.30
N PRO A 132 12.11 -11.54 -0.35
CA PRO A 132 11.85 -11.78 1.06
C PRO A 132 10.52 -11.13 1.48
N VAL A 133 9.70 -11.92 2.16
CA VAL A 133 8.50 -11.46 2.87
C VAL A 133 8.75 -11.73 4.35
N GLU A 134 8.91 -10.66 5.13
CA GLU A 134 9.30 -10.71 6.54
C GLU A 134 8.23 -11.41 7.39
N ALA A 135 6.96 -11.14 7.10
CA ALA A 135 5.86 -11.78 7.76
C ALA A 135 4.58 -11.82 6.91
N VAL A 136 3.75 -12.82 7.20
CA VAL A 136 2.37 -12.92 6.75
C VAL A 136 1.45 -12.84 7.96
N VAL A 137 0.55 -11.86 8.00
CA VAL A 137 -0.46 -11.70 9.05
C VAL A 137 -1.80 -12.15 8.51
N LEU A 138 -2.45 -13.09 9.18
CA LEU A 138 -3.75 -13.63 8.79
C LEU A 138 -4.79 -13.26 9.84
N LEU A 139 -5.79 -12.48 9.45
CA LEU A 139 -6.87 -12.02 10.32
C LEU A 139 -8.15 -12.78 10.00
N ASP A 140 -8.63 -13.62 10.92
CA ASP A 140 -9.80 -14.49 10.74
C ASP A 140 -9.91 -15.08 9.32
N PRO A 141 -8.89 -15.84 8.88
CA PRO A 141 -8.83 -16.32 7.51
C PRO A 141 -10.03 -17.21 7.17
N MET A 142 -10.58 -17.00 5.98
CA MET A 142 -11.56 -17.92 5.37
C MET A 142 -10.95 -18.56 4.12
N GLY A 143 -11.21 -19.86 3.92
CA GLY A 143 -10.78 -20.56 2.71
C GLY A 143 -9.27 -20.76 2.56
N CYS A 144 -8.46 -20.52 3.59
CA CYS A 144 -7.04 -20.85 3.57
C CYS A 144 -6.83 -22.37 3.64
N LEU A 145 -6.07 -22.90 2.68
CA LEU A 145 -5.56 -24.26 2.73
C LEU A 145 -4.44 -24.37 3.78
N ALA A 146 -4.24 -25.55 4.34
CA ALA A 146 -3.22 -25.85 5.34
C ALA A 146 -1.82 -25.99 4.74
N GLU A 147 -1.43 -25.08 3.83
CA GLU A 147 -0.12 -25.09 3.20
C GLU A 147 0.75 -23.95 3.74
N PRO A 148 2.02 -24.22 4.07
CA PRO A 148 2.93 -23.19 4.56
C PRO A 148 3.24 -22.16 3.47
N CYS A 149 3.29 -20.89 3.86
CA CYS A 149 3.58 -19.78 2.95
C CYS A 149 5.09 -19.51 2.76
N GLY A 150 5.94 -20.18 3.54
CA GLY A 150 7.40 -20.01 3.53
C GLY A 150 7.92 -18.82 4.34
N SER A 151 7.03 -18.02 4.93
CA SER A 151 7.35 -16.85 5.75
C SER A 151 6.82 -17.00 7.18
N ARG A 152 7.41 -16.24 8.12
CA ARG A 152 6.90 -16.12 9.49
C ARG A 152 5.42 -15.74 9.43
N THR A 153 4.54 -16.55 10.02
CA THR A 153 3.10 -16.31 9.95
C THR A 153 2.53 -15.99 11.33
N LEU A 154 1.78 -14.88 11.44
CA LEU A 154 1.00 -14.51 12.61
C LEU A 154 -0.49 -14.69 12.29
N LEU A 155 -1.15 -15.62 12.97
CA LEU A 155 -2.57 -15.91 12.83
C LEU A 155 -3.33 -15.26 14.00
N ILE A 156 -4.20 -14.30 13.72
CA ILE A 156 -5.05 -13.63 14.71
C ILE A 156 -6.50 -13.99 14.39
N THR A 157 -7.23 -14.55 15.36
CA THR A 157 -8.61 -14.99 15.16
C THR A 157 -9.55 -14.47 16.24
N SER A 158 -10.83 -14.23 15.92
CA SER A 158 -11.90 -13.99 16.90
C SER A 158 -12.33 -15.27 17.65
N GLY A 159 -11.76 -16.42 17.28
CA GLY A 159 -12.13 -17.73 17.82
C GLY A 159 -13.21 -18.46 17.04
N THR A 160 -13.85 -17.79 16.06
CA THR A 160 -14.82 -18.42 15.15
C THR A 160 -14.15 -19.12 13.96
N CYS A 161 -12.89 -18.78 13.67
CA CYS A 161 -12.13 -19.35 12.57
C CYS A 161 -11.57 -20.75 12.91
N ALA A 162 -11.91 -21.73 12.06
CA ALA A 162 -11.42 -23.11 12.14
C ALA A 162 -10.14 -23.37 11.30
N ALA A 163 -9.64 -22.36 10.59
CA ALA A 163 -8.46 -22.55 9.73
C ALA A 163 -7.23 -22.89 10.58
N SER A 164 -6.53 -23.95 10.17
CA SER A 164 -5.23 -24.33 10.71
C SER A 164 -4.17 -23.96 9.69
N VAL A 165 -3.32 -23.00 10.02
CA VAL A 165 -2.21 -22.56 9.17
C VAL A 165 -0.92 -23.11 9.77
N PRO A 166 -0.22 -24.03 9.11
CA PRO A 166 1.02 -24.61 9.63
C PRO A 166 2.07 -23.54 9.91
N HIS A 167 2.91 -23.78 10.92
CA HIS A 167 4.03 -22.91 11.29
C HIS A 167 3.63 -21.45 11.56
N SER A 168 2.40 -21.23 12.04
CA SER A 168 1.93 -19.92 12.48
C SER A 168 1.96 -19.78 14.00
N SER A 169 2.29 -18.59 14.48
CA SER A 169 1.98 -18.17 15.84
C SER A 169 0.51 -17.77 15.90
N ARG A 170 -0.29 -18.43 16.74
CA ARG A 170 -1.73 -18.20 16.81
C ARG A 170 -2.10 -17.40 18.06
N VAL A 171 -2.90 -16.36 17.86
CA VAL A 171 -3.52 -15.56 18.92
C VAL A 171 -5.03 -15.55 18.73
N VAL A 172 -5.76 -15.84 19.80
CA VAL A 172 -7.22 -15.73 19.84
C VAL A 172 -7.58 -14.47 20.60
N VAL A 173 -8.27 -13.55 19.94
CA VAL A 173 -8.74 -12.29 20.52
C VAL A 173 -10.17 -12.50 21.00
N GLY A 174 -10.32 -12.66 22.32
CA GLY A 174 -11.64 -12.78 22.94
C GLY A 174 -12.49 -11.53 22.73
N ASN A 175 -13.81 -11.71 22.65
CA ASN A 175 -14.82 -10.64 22.49
C ASN A 175 -14.73 -9.81 21.20
N ALA A 176 -13.85 -10.16 20.26
CA ALA A 176 -13.88 -9.57 18.92
C ALA A 176 -14.92 -10.30 18.05
N SER A 177 -15.67 -9.55 17.24
CA SER A 177 -16.40 -10.13 16.11
C SER A 177 -15.47 -10.24 14.90
N HIS A 178 -15.83 -11.09 13.92
CA HIS A 178 -15.09 -11.18 12.66
C HIS A 178 -14.85 -9.80 12.01
N PHE A 179 -15.86 -8.93 12.03
CA PHE A 179 -15.80 -7.57 11.46
C PHE A 179 -15.04 -6.57 12.34
N GLY A 180 -15.11 -6.74 13.66
CA GLY A 180 -14.41 -5.87 14.62
C GLY A 180 -12.96 -6.27 14.84
N LEU A 181 -12.56 -7.49 14.46
CA LEU A 181 -11.25 -8.04 14.73
C LEU A 181 -10.11 -7.17 14.18
N PRO A 182 -10.13 -6.65 12.93
CA PRO A 182 -9.02 -5.86 12.42
C PRO A 182 -8.74 -4.61 13.25
N ALA A 183 -9.79 -3.93 13.71
CA ALA A 183 -9.68 -2.69 14.48
C ALA A 183 -9.55 -2.92 16.00
N HIS A 184 -9.64 -4.17 16.46
CA HIS A 184 -9.61 -4.51 17.88
C HIS A 184 -8.27 -4.09 18.50
N PRO A 185 -8.24 -3.47 19.70
CA PRO A 185 -7.00 -2.98 20.31
C PRO A 185 -5.90 -4.03 20.41
N THR A 186 -6.23 -5.26 20.81
CA THR A 186 -5.27 -6.38 20.86
C THR A 186 -4.69 -6.70 19.48
N THR A 187 -5.52 -6.73 18.43
CA THR A 187 -5.04 -6.98 17.05
C THR A 187 -4.08 -5.89 16.62
N VAL A 188 -4.43 -4.62 16.86
CA VAL A 188 -3.61 -3.47 16.51
C VAL A 188 -2.27 -3.52 17.24
N ALA A 189 -2.27 -3.80 18.55
CA ALA A 189 -1.06 -3.91 19.34
C ALA A 189 -0.14 -5.02 18.81
N MET A 190 -0.68 -6.24 18.61
CA MET A 190 0.09 -7.38 18.11
C MET A 190 0.72 -7.12 16.73
N ILE A 191 0.00 -6.45 15.83
CA ILE A 191 0.54 -6.09 14.52
C ILE A 191 1.58 -4.99 14.65
N THR A 192 1.33 -3.98 15.48
CA THR A 192 2.27 -2.89 15.72
C THR A 192 3.58 -3.40 16.29
N ASP A 193 3.52 -4.30 17.28
CA ASP A 193 4.69 -4.96 17.87
C ASP A 193 5.46 -5.76 16.82
N LEU A 194 4.76 -6.55 16.00
CA LEU A 194 5.40 -7.27 14.89
C LEU A 194 6.11 -6.33 13.90
N LEU A 195 5.48 -5.21 13.54
CA LEU A 195 6.06 -4.25 12.61
C LEU A 195 7.25 -3.50 13.24
N ASN A 196 7.20 -3.20 14.53
CA ASN A 196 8.32 -2.63 15.27
C ASN A 196 9.49 -3.61 15.36
N ASP A 197 9.22 -4.89 15.69
CA ASP A 197 10.22 -5.95 15.70
C ASP A 197 10.91 -6.09 14.34
N ILE A 198 10.14 -6.05 13.25
CA ILE A 198 10.68 -6.09 11.89
C ILE A 198 11.52 -4.85 11.68
N ALA A 199 10.96 -3.65 11.90
CA ALA A 199 11.62 -2.37 11.66
C ALA A 199 12.95 -2.24 12.41
N ALA A 200 13.04 -2.77 13.64
CA ALA A 200 14.22 -2.72 14.49
C ALA A 200 15.39 -3.62 14.04
N GLN A 201 15.14 -4.71 13.29
CA GLN A 201 16.14 -5.75 13.02
C GLN A 201 17.42 -5.27 12.31
N ASN A 202 17.35 -4.17 11.56
CA ASN A 202 18.52 -3.54 10.91
C ASN A 202 18.45 -2.02 11.02
N CYS A 203 17.83 -1.52 12.09
CA CYS A 203 17.71 -0.09 12.29
C CYS A 203 19.05 0.48 12.73
N GLU A 204 19.79 1.08 11.79
CA GLU A 204 20.91 1.93 12.16
C GLU A 204 20.36 3.25 12.71
N PRO A 205 20.72 3.65 13.93
CA PRO A 205 20.34 4.96 14.43
C PRO A 205 20.91 6.02 13.48
N PRO A 206 20.14 7.07 13.13
CA PRO A 206 20.69 8.18 12.37
C PRO A 206 21.94 8.66 13.09
N LEU A 207 23.08 8.65 12.39
CA LEU A 207 24.29 9.27 12.92
C LEU A 207 23.87 10.68 13.36
N GLU A 208 24.03 11.00 14.65
CA GLU A 208 23.88 12.37 15.11
C GLU A 208 24.78 13.20 14.22
N VAL A 209 24.18 14.00 13.34
CA VAL A 209 24.89 15.02 12.60
C VAL A 209 25.29 16.01 13.68
N THR A 210 26.46 15.80 14.27
CA THR A 210 27.10 16.80 15.10
C THR A 210 27.18 18.01 14.19
N PRO A 211 26.49 19.12 14.51
CA PRO A 211 26.55 20.30 13.68
C PRO A 211 28.02 20.66 13.64
N ASP A 212 28.62 20.50 12.46
CA ASP A 212 30.02 20.77 12.24
C ASP A 212 30.19 22.25 12.59
N SER A 213 30.73 22.54 13.77
CA SER A 213 30.92 23.89 14.32
C SER A 213 31.99 24.68 13.54
N SER A 214 32.28 24.21 12.32
CA SER A 214 33.42 24.51 11.48
C SER A 214 32.99 25.10 10.14
N ALA A 215 31.80 25.69 10.02
CA ALA A 215 31.44 26.50 8.86
C ALA A 215 31.73 27.99 9.15
N PRO A 216 32.87 28.55 8.67
CA PRO A 216 33.11 29.97 8.76
C PRO A 216 32.22 30.71 7.76
N GLY A 217 31.37 31.60 8.27
CA GLY A 217 30.76 32.67 7.48
C GLY A 217 29.27 32.51 7.22
N THR A 218 28.46 32.99 8.17
CA THR A 218 27.13 33.51 7.88
C THR A 218 27.27 34.63 6.86
N ILE A 219 27.06 34.36 5.57
CA ILE A 219 26.73 35.43 4.63
C ILE A 219 25.32 35.86 5.02
N ALA A 220 25.22 36.98 5.74
CA ALA A 220 23.96 37.65 6.01
C ALA A 220 23.27 37.93 4.67
N ARG A 221 22.30 37.10 4.32
CA ARG A 221 21.45 37.31 3.16
C ARG A 221 20.66 38.59 3.42
N ARG A 222 21.07 39.68 2.78
CA ARG A 222 20.40 40.98 2.84
C ARG A 222 18.92 40.76 2.49
N ALA A 223 18.03 41.04 3.44
CA ALA A 223 16.61 40.99 3.20
C ALA A 223 16.27 41.94 2.04
N PRO A 224 15.51 41.50 1.02
CA PRO A 224 14.97 42.44 0.03
C PRO A 224 14.09 43.44 0.77
N ASN A 225 14.30 44.70 0.46
CA ASN A 225 13.62 45.87 1.02
C ASN A 225 12.12 45.61 1.15
N GLN A 226 11.59 45.55 2.38
CA GLN A 226 10.15 45.45 2.63
C GLN A 226 9.51 46.77 2.21
N GLN A 227 8.84 46.79 1.05
CA GLN A 227 7.86 47.83 0.77
C GLN A 227 6.58 47.54 1.58
N PRO A 228 6.04 48.53 2.30
CA PRO A 228 4.79 48.36 3.04
C PRO A 228 3.61 48.55 2.09
N GLY A 229 2.90 47.46 1.81
CA GLY A 229 1.59 47.49 1.14
C GLY A 229 1.44 46.44 0.05
N GLY A 230 0.72 45.35 0.35
CA GLY A 230 0.29 44.37 -0.64
C GLY A 230 0.57 42.93 -0.23
N GLU A 231 -0.39 42.34 0.48
CA GLU A 231 -0.50 40.92 0.78
C GLU A 231 -0.33 40.02 -0.48
N TRP A 232 0.55 39.02 -0.37
CA TRP A 232 0.50 37.76 -1.13
C TRP A 232 0.54 37.78 -2.68
N GLY A 233 1.40 38.60 -3.29
CA GLY A 233 1.61 38.63 -4.76
C GLY A 233 2.30 37.41 -5.39
N PHE A 234 2.85 36.48 -4.60
CA PHE A 234 3.50 35.25 -5.12
C PHE A 234 2.50 34.24 -5.72
N LEU A 235 1.21 34.33 -5.35
CA LEU A 235 0.16 33.47 -5.89
C LEU A 235 -0.52 34.02 -7.15
N SER A 236 -0.08 35.19 -7.66
CA SER A 236 -0.81 35.91 -8.70
C SER A 236 -0.39 35.60 -10.14
N ASP A 237 0.58 34.72 -10.38
CA ASP A 237 0.81 34.19 -11.74
C ASP A 237 -0.19 33.05 -12.06
N ARG A 238 -1.44 33.44 -12.30
CA ARG A 238 -2.39 32.64 -13.08
C ARG A 238 -2.46 33.18 -14.50
N GLY A 239 -1.43 32.85 -15.30
CA GLY A 239 -1.69 32.55 -16.71
C GLY A 239 -2.61 31.32 -16.80
N PRO A 240 -3.43 31.18 -17.86
CA PRO A 240 -4.35 30.05 -17.97
C PRO A 240 -3.57 28.73 -17.92
N VAL A 241 -3.80 27.96 -16.86
CA VAL A 241 -3.28 26.61 -16.69
C VAL A 241 -3.84 25.75 -17.82
N ARG A 242 -2.99 25.36 -18.77
CA ARG A 242 -3.31 24.25 -19.70
C ARG A 242 -3.47 22.99 -18.85
N ALA A 243 -4.63 22.34 -18.96
CA ALA A 243 -4.84 21.04 -18.36
C ALA A 243 -3.78 20.06 -18.87
N ILE A 244 -3.03 19.46 -17.95
CA ILE A 244 -2.15 18.33 -18.22
C ILE A 244 -3.07 17.17 -18.66
N GLY A 245 -3.02 16.81 -19.95
CA GLY A 245 -3.87 15.77 -20.54
C GLY A 245 -4.52 16.11 -21.89
N THR A 246 -4.34 17.32 -22.44
CA THR A 246 -4.76 17.55 -23.83
C THR A 246 -3.87 16.75 -24.79
N ARG A 247 -4.48 15.74 -25.42
CA ARG A 247 -3.92 14.94 -26.51
C ARG A 247 -3.03 15.79 -27.41
N VAL A 248 -1.81 15.32 -27.66
CA VAL A 248 -1.11 15.62 -28.91
C VAL A 248 -2.04 15.13 -30.02
N SER A 249 -2.63 16.07 -30.75
CA SER A 249 -3.31 15.77 -32.00
C SER A 249 -2.28 15.08 -32.88
N THR A 250 -2.46 13.79 -33.12
CA THR A 250 -1.67 13.07 -34.12
C THR A 250 -1.87 13.78 -35.44
N ARG A 251 -0.76 14.27 -35.98
CA ARG A 251 -0.70 14.79 -37.35
C ARG A 251 -1.24 13.70 -38.28
N PRO A 252 -2.19 13.99 -39.19
CA PRO A 252 -2.62 13.02 -40.18
C PRO A 252 -1.40 12.53 -40.97
N VAL A 253 -1.19 11.22 -40.97
CA VAL A 253 -0.23 10.55 -41.83
C VAL A 253 -0.66 10.82 -43.28
N PRO A 254 0.22 11.33 -44.16
CA PRO A 254 -0.09 11.45 -45.58
C PRO A 254 -0.42 10.06 -46.15
N SER A 255 -1.62 9.92 -46.68
CA SER A 255 -2.06 8.76 -47.44
C SER A 255 -1.12 8.54 -48.63
N ALA A 256 -0.51 7.36 -48.70
CA ALA A 256 0.30 6.95 -49.83
C ALA A 256 -0.55 6.87 -51.11
N PRO A 257 -0.01 7.24 -52.28
CA PRO A 257 -0.74 7.18 -53.54
C PRO A 257 -1.01 5.72 -53.96
N ALA A 258 -2.18 5.52 -54.56
CA ALA A 258 -2.64 4.25 -55.09
C ALA A 258 -1.63 3.65 -56.08
N ALA A 259 -1.09 2.48 -55.74
CA ALA A 259 -0.32 1.68 -56.68
C ALA A 259 -1.28 0.90 -57.59
N SER A 260 -1.22 1.25 -58.86
CA SER A 260 -1.86 0.58 -59.98
C SER A 260 -1.46 -0.90 -60.05
N GLY A 261 -2.39 -1.74 -60.47
CA GLY A 261 -2.28 -3.20 -60.39
C GLY A 261 -1.21 -3.83 -61.27
N ALA A 262 -0.89 -5.07 -60.93
CA ALA A 262 -0.35 -6.05 -61.86
C ALA A 262 -0.86 -7.45 -61.46
N VAL A 263 -1.56 -8.04 -62.43
CA VAL A 263 -2.00 -9.44 -62.47
C VAL A 263 -0.79 -10.32 -62.78
N VAL A 264 -0.61 -11.43 -62.06
CA VAL A 264 0.20 -12.56 -62.54
C VAL A 264 -0.49 -13.88 -62.18
N GLN A 265 -0.72 -14.66 -63.23
CA GLN A 265 -1.24 -16.02 -63.25
C GLN A 265 -0.27 -17.01 -62.61
N LYS A 266 -0.83 -18.04 -61.96
CA LYS A 266 -0.10 -19.20 -61.47
C LYS A 266 -0.10 -20.29 -62.54
N PRO A 267 1.00 -21.03 -62.75
CA PRO A 267 0.95 -22.30 -63.46
C PRO A 267 0.20 -23.37 -62.66
#